data_AF-A0A5B0S5Q5-F1
#
_entry.id   AF-A0A5B0S5Q5-F1
#
_cell.length_a   1.000
_cell.length_b   1.000
_cell.length_c   1.000
_cell.angle_alpha   90.00
_cell.angle_beta   90.00
_cell.angle_gamma   90.00
#
_symmetry.space_group_name_H-M   'P 1'
#
loop_
_entity.id
_entity.type
_entity.pdbx_description
1 polymer ?
#
loop_
_entity_poly.entity_id
_entity_poly.type
_entity_poly.pdbx_seq_one_letter_code
_entity_poly.pdbx_strand_id
1 'polypeptide(L)'
;MSVNKNEHAHYRSSSANDVPPAGLLNSHSTPSANRASSVGPFQESHHVNSSLLPPFQTYKDPRTRNRNTIASWRHQAYEFLLERGYPEPLTIKTLQAPTTKDFQNIFKFLI
;
A
#
# COMPACT_ATOMS: atom_id res chain seq x y z
N MET A 1 -4.89 54.77 -17.90
CA MET A 1 -5.62 54.20 -16.75
C MET A 1 -7.05 53.92 -17.20
N SER A 2 -7.48 52.66 -17.20
CA SER A 2 -8.82 52.23 -16.76
C SER A 2 -9.01 50.73 -16.99
N VAL A 3 -9.40 50.06 -15.91
CA VAL A 3 -9.70 48.63 -15.80
C VAL A 3 -11.16 48.42 -16.22
N ASN A 4 -11.47 47.34 -16.91
CA ASN A 4 -12.80 46.73 -16.85
C ASN A 4 -12.63 45.20 -16.94
N LYS A 5 -12.87 44.53 -15.82
CA LYS A 5 -12.95 43.06 -15.73
C LYS A 5 -14.42 42.69 -15.77
N ASN A 6 -14.73 41.77 -16.65
CA ASN A 6 -16.07 41.38 -17.05
C ASN A 6 -16.59 40.36 -16.02
N GLU A 7 -17.67 40.70 -15.32
CA GLU A 7 -18.29 39.85 -14.28
C GLU A 7 -19.67 39.39 -14.75
N HIS A 8 -19.80 38.10 -15.10
CA HIS A 8 -21.08 37.38 -15.29
C HIS A 8 -20.73 35.89 -15.55
N ALA A 9 -21.30 34.85 -14.94
CA ALA A 9 -22.58 34.70 -14.28
C ALA A 9 -22.50 33.55 -13.25
N HIS A 10 -23.16 33.74 -12.10
CA HIS A 10 -23.50 32.65 -11.18
C HIS A 10 -24.81 32.01 -11.65
N TYR A 11 -24.78 30.73 -12.02
CA TYR A 11 -26.00 29.98 -12.25
C TYR A 11 -26.63 29.65 -10.89
N ARG A 12 -27.75 30.31 -10.60
CA ARG A 12 -28.64 30.09 -9.45
C ARG A 12 -29.93 29.46 -9.97
N SER A 13 -30.27 28.27 -9.50
CA SER A 13 -31.58 27.58 -9.57
C SER A 13 -31.44 26.29 -8.74
N SER A 14 -32.34 25.82 -7.87
CA SER A 14 -33.77 26.03 -7.64
C SER A 14 -34.08 25.67 -6.17
N SER A 15 -34.89 26.47 -5.48
CA SER A 15 -36.29 26.21 -5.09
C SER A 15 -36.46 25.38 -3.82
N ALA A 16 -36.87 26.07 -2.75
CA ALA A 16 -37.42 25.49 -1.54
C ALA A 16 -38.81 24.90 -1.84
N ASN A 17 -39.04 23.65 -1.42
CA ASN A 17 -40.26 23.19 -0.75
C ASN A 17 -40.10 21.70 -0.38
N ASP A 18 -40.55 21.39 0.84
CA ASP A 18 -40.94 20.09 1.39
C ASP A 18 -39.90 19.16 2.08
N VAL A 19 -40.26 18.81 3.32
CA VAL A 19 -39.71 17.91 4.37
C VAL A 19 -40.90 16.96 4.73
N PRO A 20 -40.81 15.72 5.31
CA PRO A 20 -39.82 15.10 6.25
C PRO A 20 -39.63 13.55 6.01
N PRO A 21 -39.38 12.66 7.01
CA PRO A 21 -38.36 12.59 8.08
C PRO A 21 -37.61 11.22 8.09
N ALA A 22 -36.52 11.09 8.86
CA ALA A 22 -36.32 10.02 9.86
C ALA A 22 -34.88 10.01 10.38
N GLY A 23 -34.71 10.07 11.71
CA GLY A 23 -33.43 9.83 12.36
C GLY A 23 -33.26 10.63 13.64
N LEU A 24 -33.89 10.17 14.72
CA LEU A 24 -33.81 10.71 16.06
C LEU A 24 -32.36 10.80 16.56
N LEU A 25 -31.92 11.97 17.02
CA LEU A 25 -30.85 12.08 18.01
C LEU A 25 -31.35 12.90 19.20
N ASN A 26 -31.56 12.18 20.30
CA ASN A 26 -32.03 12.70 21.57
C ASN A 26 -30.96 13.63 22.17
N SER A 27 -31.29 14.91 22.39
CA SER A 27 -30.43 15.86 23.09
C SER A 27 -31.18 16.38 24.32
N HIS A 28 -30.91 15.78 25.47
CA HIS A 28 -31.26 16.38 26.75
C HIS A 28 -30.03 17.07 27.33
N SER A 29 -30.10 18.40 27.34
CA SER A 29 -29.22 19.28 28.09
C SER A 29 -29.42 19.08 29.60
N THR A 30 -28.34 19.01 30.37
CA THR A 30 -28.14 19.85 31.57
C THR A 30 -26.65 19.91 31.94
N PRO A 31 -26.12 21.11 32.26
CA PRO A 31 -24.78 21.30 32.79
C PRO A 31 -24.83 21.49 34.32
N SER A 32 -23.91 20.90 35.09
CA SER A 32 -23.42 21.55 36.31
C SER A 32 -22.18 20.86 36.89
N ALA A 33 -21.14 21.69 37.02
CA ALA A 33 -20.07 21.72 38.01
C ALA A 33 -19.37 20.41 38.42
N ASN A 34 -18.07 20.29 38.07
CA ASN A 34 -16.99 20.19 39.07
C ASN A 34 -15.59 20.40 38.44
N ARG A 35 -15.12 21.63 38.64
CA ARG A 35 -13.74 22.12 38.83
C ARG A 35 -12.65 21.05 39.05
N ALA A 36 -11.72 20.93 38.10
CA ALA A 36 -10.27 20.81 38.36
C ALA A 36 -9.48 21.11 37.07
N SER A 37 -8.78 22.24 37.08
CA SER A 37 -7.74 22.56 36.09
C SER A 37 -6.47 21.80 36.46
N SER A 38 -5.89 21.07 35.51
CA SER A 38 -4.44 20.84 35.46
C SER A 38 -4.07 20.41 34.04
N VAL A 39 -3.71 21.38 33.21
CA VAL A 39 -3.03 21.15 31.94
C VAL A 39 -1.57 20.93 32.28
N GLY A 40 -1.18 19.67 32.54
CA GLY A 40 0.22 19.28 32.62
C GLY A 40 0.78 19.08 31.20
N PRO A 41 2.00 19.53 30.87
CA PRO A 41 2.66 19.10 29.66
C PRO A 41 2.89 17.59 29.76
N PHE A 42 2.25 16.81 28.89
CA PHE A 42 2.67 15.44 28.66
C PHE A 42 4.06 15.51 28.00
N GLN A 43 5.11 15.43 28.81
CA GLN A 43 6.43 15.09 28.29
C GLN A 43 6.38 13.62 27.90
N GLU A 44 6.22 13.37 26.60
CA GLU A 44 6.41 12.09 25.94
C GLU A 44 7.84 11.61 26.24
N SER A 45 7.99 10.85 27.33
CA SER A 45 9.20 10.11 27.59
C SER A 45 9.12 8.83 26.75
N HIS A 46 9.70 8.90 25.55
CA HIS A 46 10.29 7.73 24.93
C HIS A 46 11.33 7.11 25.90
N HIS A 47 11.88 5.92 25.62
CA HIS A 47 12.73 5.13 26.54
C HIS A 47 11.89 4.51 27.69
N VAL A 48 11.58 3.22 27.78
CA VAL A 48 12.45 2.04 27.69
C VAL A 48 11.54 0.80 27.58
N ASN A 49 11.33 0.27 26.38
CA ASN A 49 11.07 -1.16 26.23
C ASN A 49 12.34 -1.78 25.65
N SER A 50 13.35 -1.93 26.51
CA SER A 50 14.49 -2.79 26.20
C SER A 50 13.98 -4.23 26.29
N SER A 51 13.54 -4.79 25.17
CA SER A 51 13.19 -6.21 25.10
C SER A 51 14.46 -7.02 25.43
N LEU A 52 14.44 -7.78 26.52
CA LEU A 52 15.49 -8.69 26.98
C LEU A 52 15.74 -9.89 26.03
N LEU A 53 15.13 -9.89 24.86
CA LEU A 53 15.38 -10.89 23.84
C LEU A 53 16.58 -10.41 23.01
N PRO A 54 17.58 -11.27 22.75
CA PRO A 54 18.61 -10.95 21.79
C PRO A 54 17.91 -10.53 20.49
N PRO A 55 18.42 -9.53 19.74
CA PRO A 55 17.86 -9.19 18.45
C PRO A 55 17.75 -10.49 17.66
N PHE A 56 16.53 -10.94 17.38
CA PHE A 56 16.35 -12.04 16.44
C PHE A 56 16.96 -11.52 15.14
N GLN A 57 18.17 -11.99 14.82
CA GLN A 57 18.80 -11.72 13.56
C GLN A 57 17.90 -12.34 12.52
N THR A 58 17.01 -11.53 11.95
CA THR A 58 16.27 -11.95 10.78
C THR A 58 17.32 -12.09 9.69
N TYR A 59 17.76 -13.32 9.42
CA TYR A 59 18.56 -13.65 8.26
C TYR A 59 17.71 -13.29 7.04
N LYS A 60 17.84 -12.06 6.57
CA LYS A 60 17.20 -11.60 5.34
C LYS A 60 18.04 -12.11 4.18
N ASP A 61 17.36 -12.48 3.11
CA ASP A 61 18.02 -12.77 1.85
C ASP A 61 18.83 -11.54 1.42
N PRO A 62 20.17 -11.64 1.26
CA PRO A 62 21.00 -10.49 0.88
C PRO A 62 20.77 -10.08 -0.58
N ARG A 63 20.06 -10.88 -1.38
CA ARG A 63 19.86 -10.63 -2.81
C ARG A 63 18.96 -9.42 -3.05
N THR A 64 19.38 -8.58 -4.01
CA THR A 64 18.59 -7.41 -4.41
C THR A 64 17.29 -7.82 -5.10
N ARG A 65 16.14 -7.40 -4.58
CA ARG A 65 14.81 -7.66 -5.15
C ARG A 65 14.39 -6.57 -6.16
N ASN A 66 15.29 -6.14 -7.03
CA ASN A 66 15.02 -5.11 -8.02
C ASN A 66 14.43 -5.72 -9.30
N ARG A 67 13.48 -5.03 -9.95
CA ARG A 67 12.84 -5.51 -11.19
C ARG A 67 13.86 -5.80 -12.30
N ASN A 68 14.90 -4.98 -12.41
CA ASN A 68 15.97 -5.12 -13.39
C ASN A 68 16.82 -6.38 -13.12
N THR A 69 17.18 -6.62 -11.85
CA THR A 69 17.94 -7.81 -11.45
C THR A 69 17.14 -9.09 -11.75
N ILE A 70 15.85 -9.11 -11.41
CA ILE A 70 14.97 -10.25 -11.68
C ILE A 70 14.83 -10.49 -13.20
N ALA A 71 14.73 -9.43 -14.00
CA ALA A 71 14.68 -9.55 -15.46
C ALA A 71 15.98 -10.13 -16.04
N SER A 72 17.14 -9.69 -15.53
CA SER A 72 18.45 -10.21 -15.93
C SER A 72 18.58 -11.70 -15.61
N TRP A 73 18.26 -12.12 -14.38
CA TRP A 73 18.29 -13.54 -14.00
C TRP A 73 17.33 -14.39 -14.80
N ARG A 74 16.15 -13.86 -15.14
CA ARG A 74 15.20 -14.56 -16.01
C ARG A 74 15.80 -14.81 -17.39
N HIS A 75 16.49 -13.82 -17.96
CA HIS A 75 17.14 -13.98 -19.26
C HIS A 75 18.31 -14.97 -19.19
N GLN A 76 19.13 -14.90 -18.15
CA GLN A 76 20.21 -15.89 -17.94
C GLN A 76 19.68 -17.32 -17.82
N ALA A 77 18.60 -17.53 -17.06
CA ALA A 77 17.96 -18.84 -16.93
C ALA A 77 17.38 -19.32 -18.26
N TYR A 78 16.79 -18.42 -19.05
CA TYR A 78 16.28 -18.71 -20.38
C TYR A 78 17.38 -19.21 -21.33
N GLU A 79 18.48 -18.47 -21.45
CA GLU A 79 19.61 -18.84 -22.30
C GLU A 79 20.23 -20.17 -21.86
N PHE A 80 20.39 -20.37 -20.54
CA PHE A 80 20.90 -21.63 -20.00
C PHE A 80 20.04 -22.84 -20.38
N LEU A 81 18.72 -22.72 -20.27
CA LEU A 81 17.80 -23.81 -20.60
C LEU A 81 17.78 -24.09 -22.11
N LEU A 82 17.91 -23.07 -22.95
CA LEU A 82 18.04 -23.24 -24.40
C LEU A 82 19.35 -23.94 -24.76
N GLU A 83 20.49 -23.49 -24.22
CA GLU A 83 21.81 -24.05 -24.50
C GLU A 83 21.92 -25.52 -24.08
N ARG A 84 21.23 -25.90 -23.00
CA ARG A 84 21.15 -27.29 -22.54
C ARG A 84 20.16 -28.15 -23.32
N GLY A 85 19.40 -27.57 -24.26
CA GLY A 85 18.44 -28.30 -25.09
C GLY A 85 17.18 -28.72 -24.34
N TYR A 86 16.64 -27.84 -23.48
CA TYR A 86 15.37 -28.10 -22.80
C TYR A 86 14.26 -28.47 -23.83
N PRO A 87 13.54 -29.59 -23.64
CA PRO A 87 12.72 -30.20 -24.70
C PRO A 87 11.37 -29.52 -24.94
N GLU A 88 10.82 -28.81 -23.94
CA GLU A 88 9.53 -28.13 -24.06
C GLU A 88 9.70 -26.68 -24.57
N PRO A 89 8.70 -26.14 -25.30
CA PRO A 89 8.79 -24.79 -25.82
C PRO A 89 8.91 -23.76 -24.70
N LEU A 90 10.07 -23.10 -24.61
CA LEU A 90 10.38 -22.12 -23.59
C LEU A 90 10.33 -20.71 -24.18
N THR A 91 9.79 -19.75 -23.43
CA THR A 91 9.87 -18.32 -23.77
C THR A 91 10.24 -17.51 -22.54
N ILE A 92 10.72 -16.28 -22.73
CA ILE A 92 10.98 -15.37 -21.61
C ILE A 92 9.70 -15.10 -20.79
N LYS A 93 8.52 -15.16 -21.42
CA LYS A 93 7.23 -14.96 -20.73
C LYS A 93 6.87 -16.15 -19.84
N THR A 94 7.15 -17.38 -20.25
CA THR A 94 6.88 -18.56 -19.41
C THR A 94 7.73 -18.53 -18.14
N LEU A 95 8.97 -18.03 -18.20
CA LEU A 95 9.81 -17.85 -17.01
C LEU A 95 9.42 -16.64 -16.13
N GLN A 96 8.63 -15.71 -16.65
CA GLN A 96 8.11 -14.60 -15.85
C GLN A 96 6.99 -15.04 -14.91
N ALA A 97 6.09 -15.90 -15.41
CA ALA A 97 4.97 -16.45 -14.66
C ALA A 97 4.74 -17.91 -15.08
N PRO A 98 5.58 -18.85 -14.61
CA PRO A 98 5.48 -20.24 -15.00
C PRO A 98 4.24 -20.88 -14.38
N THR A 99 3.61 -21.81 -15.09
CA THR A 99 2.62 -22.68 -14.45
C THR A 99 3.34 -23.66 -13.50
N THR A 100 2.59 -24.27 -12.58
CA THR A 100 3.15 -25.29 -11.67
C THR A 100 3.80 -26.43 -12.45
N LYS A 101 3.19 -26.84 -13.57
CA LYS A 101 3.72 -27.90 -14.44
C LYS A 101 5.05 -27.48 -15.06
N ASP A 102 5.11 -26.29 -15.65
CA ASP A 102 6.33 -25.79 -16.29
C ASP A 102 7.47 -25.68 -15.27
N PHE A 103 7.19 -25.13 -14.08
CA PHE A 103 8.18 -25.05 -13.01
C PHE A 103 8.70 -26.43 -12.61
N GLN A 104 7.81 -27.42 -12.43
CA GLN A 104 8.22 -28.79 -12.09
C GLN A 104 9.05 -29.43 -13.20
N ASN A 105 8.68 -29.25 -14.46
CA ASN A 105 9.43 -29.80 -15.59
C ASN A 105 10.81 -29.16 -15.72
N ILE A 106 10.90 -27.83 -15.61
CA ILE A 106 12.17 -27.09 -15.60
C ILE A 106 13.03 -27.54 -14.43
N PHE A 107 12.47 -27.64 -13.22
CA PHE A 107 13.23 -28.04 -12.05
C PHE A 107 13.75 -29.48 -12.14
N LYS A 108 12.93 -30.41 -12.67
CA LYS A 108 13.35 -31.79 -12.94
C LYS A 108 14.46 -31.89 -13.98
N PHE A 109 14.50 -30.98 -14.97
CA PHE A 109 15.55 -30.96 -15.97
C PHE A 109 16.90 -30.45 -15.43
N LEU A 110 16.88 -29.63 -14.37
CA LEU A 110 18.08 -29.06 -13.76
C LEU A 110 18.81 -30.00 -12.78
N ILE A 111 18.17 -31.09 -12.36
CA ILE A 111 18.67 -32.05 -11.37
C ILE A 111 19.01 -33.36 -12.08
#